data_AF-A0A955KBS0-F1
#
_entry.id   AF-A0A955KBS0-F1
#
_cell.length_a   1.000
_cell.length_b   1.000
_cell.length_c   1.000
_cell.angle_alpha   90.00
_cell.angle_beta   90.00
_cell.angle_gamma   90.00
#
_symmetry.space_group_name_H-M   'P 1'
#
loop_
_entity.id
_entity.type
_entity.pdbx_description
1 polymer ?
#
loop_
_entity_poly.entity_id
_entity_poly.type
_entity_poly.pdbx_seq_one_letter_code
_entity_poly.pdbx_strand_id
1 'polypeptide(L)'
;MKIPGKFQLIGLLLVLLFLSFPVQMYAQVKSEVAGEEAYRAVLFQLIETLQKQILSLQNQIDRQSEKNEEEVKGLKGVVDIEAVYRVDDVEDLEKIRTKEHKEYFKRVFDIFPDNYDNKLRELIVFAGDGNEFDAFVETLPPTHTSWLYAVSSEVFDIEDSLPNTELIVHELGHIVSYEEDINIPQSRSYECDPYFDIRGCPAENSYLNQFAEKFWSPSDLTRASRYATKENTSEEVLVYYKKHKNEYVSDYATYNPEEDFAESFTFFVLGKVLLKGSVAREKVDFFSDYEELENIQKEIGTRL
;
A
#
# COMPACT_ATOMS: atom_id res chain seq x y z
N MET A 1 49.48 4.56 45.94
CA MET A 1 49.12 5.80 46.66
C MET A 1 47.81 6.31 46.09
N LYS A 2 46.75 6.36 46.93
CA LYS A 2 45.45 7.08 46.86
C LYS A 2 44.51 6.96 45.63
N ILE A 3 43.26 6.60 45.96
CA ILE A 3 41.95 6.65 45.26
C ILE A 3 41.36 8.11 45.39
N PRO A 4 40.21 8.59 44.82
CA PRO A 4 39.27 8.15 43.74
C PRO A 4 38.78 9.21 42.71
N GLY A 5 38.00 8.74 41.72
CA GLY A 5 36.88 9.46 41.07
C GLY A 5 36.16 8.60 40.01
N LYS A 6 35.21 7.72 40.42
CA LYS A 6 33.74 7.76 40.15
C LYS A 6 33.35 7.75 38.65
N PHE A 7 32.51 6.88 38.08
CA PHE A 7 31.70 5.73 38.51
C PHE A 7 31.30 4.95 37.24
N GLN A 8 31.42 3.62 37.23
CA GLN A 8 30.64 2.69 36.39
C GLN A 8 29.41 2.23 37.19
N LEU A 9 28.25 2.07 36.54
CA LEU A 9 27.15 1.13 36.86
C LEU A 9 26.15 1.27 35.68
N ILE A 10 25.99 0.35 34.73
CA ILE A 10 25.39 -0.99 34.81
C ILE A 10 24.08 -1.00 35.59
N GLY A 11 22.99 -1.33 34.88
CA GLY A 11 21.87 -2.09 35.43
C GLY A 11 20.55 -1.36 35.60
N LEU A 12 19.58 -1.77 34.78
CA LEU A 12 18.25 -2.16 35.26
C LEU A 12 17.36 -1.04 35.82
N LEU A 13 16.68 -0.25 34.96
CA LEU A 13 15.44 0.43 35.37
C LEU A 13 14.66 0.93 34.14
N LEU A 14 13.63 0.19 33.72
CA LEU A 14 12.37 0.70 33.09
C LEU A 14 11.45 -0.41 32.54
N VAL A 15 11.62 -1.68 32.95
CA VAL A 15 10.66 -2.78 32.66
C VAL A 15 9.97 -3.32 33.94
N LEU A 16 10.15 -2.70 35.12
CA LEU A 16 9.64 -3.25 36.39
C LEU A 16 8.96 -2.22 37.29
N LEU A 17 7.96 -1.47 36.79
CA LEU A 17 7.15 -0.58 37.64
C LEU A 17 5.63 -0.71 37.49
N PHE A 18 5.14 -1.82 36.92
CA PHE A 18 3.73 -2.24 37.05
C PHE A 18 3.57 -3.73 37.41
N LEU A 19 4.51 -4.28 38.18
CA LEU A 19 4.41 -5.64 38.77
C LEU A 19 4.33 -5.62 40.30
N SER A 20 3.78 -4.56 40.88
CA SER A 20 3.66 -4.45 42.34
C SER A 20 2.37 -3.78 42.79
N PHE A 21 1.22 -4.34 42.40
CA PHE A 21 0.05 -4.48 43.28
C PHE A 21 -0.66 -5.80 42.93
N PRO A 22 -1.08 -6.59 43.93
CA PRO A 22 -0.96 -8.04 43.87
C PRO A 22 -2.11 -8.71 43.11
N VAL A 23 -1.74 -9.51 42.11
CA VAL A 23 -2.47 -10.71 41.68
C VAL A 23 -2.38 -11.74 42.82
N GLN A 24 -3.02 -11.47 43.95
CA GLN A 24 -3.10 -12.44 45.05
C GLN A 24 -4.29 -12.15 45.96
N MET A 25 -5.50 -12.33 45.43
CA MET A 25 -6.70 -12.62 46.22
C MET A 25 -7.71 -13.39 45.35
N TYR A 26 -7.28 -14.53 44.82
CA TYR A 26 -8.19 -15.62 44.46
C TYR A 26 -8.00 -16.74 45.46
N ALA A 27 -8.78 -16.70 46.55
CA ALA A 27 -9.26 -17.87 47.30
C ALA A 27 -9.85 -17.39 48.63
N GLN A 28 -11.14 -17.06 48.65
CA GLN A 28 -12.11 -17.63 49.61
C GLN A 28 -13.47 -16.96 49.41
N VAL A 29 -14.37 -17.71 48.80
CA VAL A 29 -15.80 -17.41 48.79
C VAL A 29 -16.40 -17.95 50.10
N LYS A 30 -16.90 -17.05 50.96
CA LYS A 30 -18.27 -17.11 51.53
C LYS A 30 -18.52 -15.98 52.53
N SER A 31 -19.30 -14.99 52.11
CA SER A 31 -20.46 -14.51 52.86
C SER A 31 -21.41 -13.82 51.86
N GLU A 32 -22.57 -14.42 51.65
CA GLU A 32 -23.61 -13.95 50.73
C GLU A 32 -24.15 -12.57 51.17
N VAL A 33 -24.50 -11.75 50.18
CA VAL A 33 -25.00 -10.37 50.24
C VAL A 33 -23.94 -9.26 50.35
N ALA A 34 -22.83 -9.40 51.09
CA ALA A 34 -21.76 -8.39 51.08
C ALA A 34 -20.70 -8.59 49.98
N GLY A 35 -20.53 -9.84 49.51
CA GLY A 35 -19.54 -10.18 48.49
C GLY A 35 -19.96 -9.85 47.06
N GLU A 36 -21.26 -9.85 46.75
CA GLU A 36 -21.73 -9.63 45.39
C GLU A 36 -21.75 -8.15 45.01
N GLU A 37 -22.16 -7.26 45.92
CA GLU A 37 -22.06 -5.80 45.69
C GLU A 37 -20.59 -5.35 45.62
N ALA A 38 -19.73 -5.84 46.52
CA ALA A 38 -18.30 -5.53 46.48
C ALA A 38 -17.65 -6.06 45.19
N TYR A 39 -18.01 -7.27 44.76
CA TYR A 39 -17.52 -7.84 43.51
C TYR A 39 -18.03 -7.07 42.29
N ARG A 40 -19.31 -6.69 42.25
CA ARG A 40 -19.88 -5.84 41.20
C ARG A 40 -19.19 -4.47 41.16
N ALA A 41 -18.95 -3.85 42.30
CA ALA A 41 -18.24 -2.57 42.37
C ALA A 41 -16.82 -2.66 41.81
N VAL A 42 -16.09 -3.73 42.14
CA VAL A 42 -14.75 -4.00 41.58
C VAL A 42 -14.83 -4.25 40.06
N LEU A 43 -15.84 -5.00 39.60
CA LEU A 43 -16.04 -5.26 38.18
C LEU A 43 -16.34 -3.98 37.39
N PHE A 44 -17.21 -3.11 37.93
CA PHE A 44 -17.50 -1.81 37.34
C PHE A 44 -16.26 -0.91 37.30
N GLN A 45 -15.49 -0.86 38.38
CA GLN A 45 -14.24 -0.10 38.42
C GLN A 45 -13.22 -0.62 37.39
N LEU A 46 -13.15 -1.94 37.19
CA LEU A 46 -12.31 -2.56 36.18
C LEU A 46 -12.78 -2.22 34.76
N ILE A 47 -14.08 -2.30 34.48
CA ILE A 47 -14.67 -1.92 33.19
C ILE A 47 -14.40 -0.45 32.89
N GLU A 48 -14.62 0.46 33.84
CA GLU A 48 -14.34 1.89 33.66
C GLU A 48 -12.84 2.15 33.39
N THR A 49 -11.96 1.40 34.05
CA THR A 49 -10.52 1.51 33.84
C THR A 49 -10.12 1.02 32.45
N LEU A 50 -10.65 -0.13 32.03
CA LEU A 50 -10.43 -0.67 30.69
C LEU A 50 -10.99 0.26 29.60
N GLN A 51 -12.17 0.84 29.80
CA GLN A 51 -12.74 1.82 28.88
C GLN A 51 -11.87 3.07 28.75
N LYS A 52 -11.31 3.58 29.86
CA LYS A 52 -10.36 4.70 29.83
C LYS A 52 -9.06 4.33 29.11
N GLN A 53 -8.56 3.10 29.28
CA GLN A 53 -7.37 2.62 28.57
C GLN A 53 -7.63 2.48 27.06
N ILE A 54 -8.78 1.92 26.67
CA ILE A 54 -9.20 1.83 25.25
C ILE A 54 -9.28 3.23 24.65
N LEU A 55 -9.94 4.17 25.33
CA LEU A 55 -10.07 5.55 24.84
C LEU A 55 -8.70 6.25 24.73
N SER A 56 -7.79 5.97 25.66
CA SER A 56 -6.42 6.51 25.60
C SER A 56 -5.62 5.92 24.44
N LEU A 57 -5.77 4.62 24.16
CA LEU A 57 -5.12 3.96 23.03
C LEU A 57 -5.69 4.45 21.71
N GLN A 58 -7.02 4.61 21.60
CA GLN A 58 -7.66 5.21 20.43
C GLN A 58 -7.13 6.63 20.18
N ASN A 59 -7.10 7.49 21.20
CA ASN A 59 -6.52 8.84 21.07
C ASN A 59 -5.00 8.86 20.78
N GLN A 60 -4.27 7.78 21.06
CA GLN A 60 -2.86 7.64 20.71
C GLN A 60 -2.70 7.20 19.26
N ILE A 61 -3.53 6.25 18.81
CA ILE A 61 -3.63 5.83 17.42
C ILE A 61 -4.03 7.02 16.55
N ASP A 62 -5.08 7.76 16.93
CA ASP A 62 -5.56 8.93 16.18
C ASP A 62 -4.48 10.03 16.09
N ARG A 63 -3.74 10.26 17.19
CA ARG A 63 -2.62 11.22 17.18
C ARG A 63 -1.41 10.73 16.40
N GLN A 64 -1.19 9.41 16.35
CA GLN A 64 -0.13 8.84 15.50
C GLN A 64 -0.54 8.88 14.02
N SER A 65 -1.81 8.61 13.69
CA SER A 65 -2.31 8.74 12.32
C SER A 65 -2.27 10.18 11.85
N GLU A 66 -2.74 11.15 12.66
CA GLU A 66 -2.67 12.59 12.34
C GLU A 66 -1.21 13.06 12.13
N LYS A 67 -0.28 12.55 12.95
CA LYS A 67 1.14 12.93 12.85
C LYS A 67 1.83 12.28 11.65
N ASN A 68 1.47 11.05 11.31
CA ASN A 68 1.94 10.36 10.11
C ASN A 68 1.37 11.01 8.83
N GLU A 69 0.12 11.51 8.86
CA GLU A 69 -0.50 12.28 7.77
C GLU A 69 0.21 13.63 7.53
N GLU A 70 0.72 14.29 8.58
CA GLU A 70 1.55 15.50 8.43
C GLU A 70 2.97 15.21 7.90
N GLU A 71 3.54 14.03 8.18
CA GLU A 71 4.92 13.65 7.80
C GLU A 71 5.01 12.98 6.41
N VAL A 72 3.92 12.38 5.90
CA VAL A 72 3.88 11.72 4.58
C VAL A 72 2.81 12.39 3.72
N LYS A 73 3.15 13.51 3.08
CA LYS A 73 2.35 13.98 1.94
C LYS A 73 2.54 12.95 0.82
N GLY A 74 1.53 12.12 0.57
CA GLY A 74 1.43 11.29 -0.64
C GLY A 74 1.49 12.15 -1.91
N LEU A 75 1.48 11.50 -3.07
CA LEU A 75 1.51 12.12 -4.40
C LEU A 75 0.39 13.16 -4.57
N LYS A 76 -0.78 12.95 -3.97
CA LYS A 76 -1.85 13.96 -3.92
C LYS A 76 -1.40 15.31 -3.33
N GLY A 77 -0.46 15.30 -2.40
CA GLY A 77 0.05 16.49 -1.72
C GLY A 77 1.14 17.26 -2.49
N VAL A 78 1.63 16.72 -3.60
CA VAL A 78 2.71 17.31 -4.42
C VAL A 78 2.27 17.73 -5.82
N VAL A 79 1.13 17.25 -6.32
CA VAL A 79 0.56 17.65 -7.63
C VAL A 79 -0.36 18.87 -7.54
N ASP A 80 -0.47 19.64 -8.63
CA ASP A 80 -1.46 20.73 -8.74
C ASP A 80 -2.83 20.19 -9.16
N ILE A 81 -3.77 20.17 -8.22
CA ILE A 81 -5.09 19.55 -8.41
C ILE A 81 -6.03 20.50 -9.15
N GLU A 82 -6.55 20.04 -10.30
CA GLU A 82 -7.53 20.76 -11.11
C GLU A 82 -8.97 20.35 -10.76
N ALA A 83 -9.20 19.07 -10.44
CA ALA A 83 -10.51 18.57 -10.04
C ALA A 83 -10.43 17.37 -9.08
N VAL A 84 -11.45 17.24 -8.23
CA VAL A 84 -11.64 16.08 -7.34
C VAL A 84 -13.09 15.64 -7.40
N TYR A 85 -13.32 14.36 -7.62
CA TYR A 85 -14.63 13.71 -7.60
C TYR A 85 -14.63 12.63 -6.54
N ARG A 86 -15.65 12.64 -5.67
CA ARG A 86 -15.91 11.54 -4.74
C ARG A 86 -16.98 10.65 -5.33
N VAL A 87 -16.70 9.37 -5.36
CA VAL A 87 -17.58 8.34 -5.95
C VAL A 87 -17.77 7.22 -4.95
N ASP A 88 -18.99 6.72 -4.86
CA ASP A 88 -19.28 5.47 -4.13
C ASP A 88 -19.42 4.27 -5.07
N ASP A 89 -19.83 4.50 -6.31
CA ASP A 89 -20.02 3.53 -7.39
C ASP A 89 -19.85 4.18 -8.78
N VAL A 90 -20.00 3.38 -9.84
CA VAL A 90 -19.85 3.82 -11.24
C VAL A 90 -20.97 4.79 -11.67
N GLU A 91 -22.16 4.70 -11.08
CA GLU A 91 -23.29 5.58 -11.39
C GLU A 91 -23.00 7.04 -11.00
N ASP A 92 -22.13 7.25 -10.01
CA ASP A 92 -21.70 8.58 -9.59
C ASP A 92 -20.90 9.34 -10.65
N LEU A 93 -20.39 8.67 -11.69
CA LEU A 93 -19.75 9.32 -12.82
C LEU A 93 -20.69 10.28 -13.56
N GLU A 94 -22.02 10.07 -13.52
CA GLU A 94 -22.99 10.98 -14.11
C GLU A 94 -23.06 12.35 -13.43
N LYS A 95 -22.50 12.47 -12.21
CA LYS A 95 -22.36 13.75 -11.51
C LYS A 95 -21.23 14.61 -12.11
N ILE A 96 -20.31 14.01 -12.86
CA ILE A 96 -19.18 14.70 -13.50
C ILE A 96 -19.67 15.50 -14.71
N ARG A 97 -19.54 16.83 -14.65
CA ARG A 97 -20.03 17.74 -15.70
C ARG A 97 -19.05 17.93 -16.85
N THR A 98 -17.76 17.82 -16.59
CA THR A 98 -16.72 17.92 -17.61
C THR A 98 -16.74 16.64 -18.44
N LYS A 99 -16.97 16.76 -19.75
CA LYS A 99 -17.22 15.63 -20.64
C LYS A 99 -16.00 14.72 -20.70
N GLU A 100 -14.84 15.33 -20.88
CA GLU A 100 -13.53 14.70 -21.02
C GLU A 100 -13.17 13.90 -19.76
N HIS A 101 -13.38 14.48 -18.57
CA HIS A 101 -13.13 13.79 -17.31
C HIS A 101 -14.09 12.61 -17.13
N LYS A 102 -15.38 12.80 -17.44
CA LYS A 102 -16.38 11.75 -17.32
C LYS A 102 -16.05 10.58 -18.25
N GLU A 103 -15.68 10.87 -19.49
CA GLU A 103 -15.35 9.89 -20.51
C GLU A 103 -14.08 9.09 -20.13
N TYR A 104 -13.02 9.77 -19.68
CA TYR A 104 -11.81 9.10 -19.19
C TYR A 104 -12.10 8.19 -17.99
N PHE A 105 -12.78 8.70 -16.95
CA PHE A 105 -13.07 7.86 -15.78
C PHE A 105 -14.05 6.74 -16.10
N LYS A 106 -15.02 6.96 -17.00
CA LYS A 106 -15.85 5.86 -17.51
C LYS A 106 -14.98 4.76 -18.13
N ARG A 107 -13.95 5.11 -18.90
CA ARG A 107 -13.01 4.14 -19.45
C ARG A 107 -12.21 3.40 -18.38
N VAL A 108 -11.81 4.07 -17.29
CA VAL A 108 -11.16 3.40 -16.14
C VAL A 108 -12.06 2.31 -15.58
N PHE A 109 -13.33 2.62 -15.28
CA PHE A 109 -14.30 1.63 -14.78
C PHE A 109 -14.67 0.58 -15.83
N ASP A 110 -14.71 0.94 -17.12
CA ASP A 110 -14.93 -0.03 -18.19
C ASP A 110 -13.77 -1.03 -18.27
N ILE A 111 -12.51 -0.62 -18.05
CA ILE A 111 -11.34 -1.53 -18.09
C ILE A 111 -11.18 -2.32 -16.78
N PHE A 112 -11.36 -1.70 -15.63
CA PHE A 112 -11.19 -2.35 -14.33
C PHE A 112 -12.17 -3.50 -14.15
N PRO A 113 -11.76 -4.67 -13.61
CA PRO A 113 -12.70 -5.74 -13.31
C PRO A 113 -13.75 -5.29 -12.29
N ASP A 114 -14.99 -5.79 -12.40
CA ASP A 114 -16.15 -5.28 -11.64
C ASP A 114 -15.93 -5.35 -10.11
N ASN A 115 -15.11 -6.30 -9.64
CA ASN A 115 -14.79 -6.44 -8.21
C ASN A 115 -13.89 -5.31 -7.67
N TYR A 116 -13.42 -4.39 -8.51
CA TYR A 116 -12.64 -3.21 -8.13
C TYR A 116 -13.46 -1.91 -8.13
N ASP A 117 -14.71 -1.91 -8.62
CA ASP A 117 -15.55 -0.70 -8.72
C ASP A 117 -15.69 0.05 -7.39
N ASN A 118 -15.88 -0.71 -6.30
CA ASN A 118 -16.08 -0.14 -4.95
C ASN A 118 -14.77 0.24 -4.24
N LYS A 119 -13.61 -0.04 -4.86
CA LYS A 119 -12.30 0.29 -4.29
C LYS A 119 -11.92 1.73 -4.58
N LEU A 120 -12.30 2.29 -5.72
CA LEU A 120 -12.05 3.69 -6.05
C LEU A 120 -13.06 4.60 -5.34
N ARG A 121 -12.58 5.55 -4.55
CA ARG A 121 -13.45 6.49 -3.79
C ARG A 121 -13.17 7.96 -4.07
N GLU A 122 -11.97 8.27 -4.56
CA GLU A 122 -11.62 9.59 -5.05
C GLU A 122 -11.01 9.49 -6.44
N LEU A 123 -11.51 10.32 -7.36
CA LEU A 123 -10.97 10.48 -8.71
C LEU A 123 -10.42 11.90 -8.82
N ILE A 124 -9.17 12.04 -9.22
CA ILE A 124 -8.46 13.32 -9.24
C ILE A 124 -7.99 13.63 -10.65
N VAL A 125 -8.15 14.88 -11.06
CA VAL A 125 -7.47 15.44 -12.23
C VAL A 125 -6.45 16.45 -11.74
N PHE A 126 -5.21 16.31 -12.21
CA PHE A 126 -4.11 17.21 -11.88
C PHE A 126 -3.47 17.79 -13.15
N ALA A 127 -2.77 18.91 -13.03
CA ALA A 127 -2.09 19.55 -14.15
C ALA A 127 -0.84 18.76 -14.58
N GLY A 128 -0.60 18.60 -15.88
CA GLY A 128 0.60 17.92 -16.42
C GLY A 128 1.89 18.75 -16.34
N ASP A 129 2.18 19.37 -15.19
CA ASP A 129 3.23 20.39 -15.01
C ASP A 129 4.68 19.86 -15.00
N GLY A 130 5.00 18.87 -15.83
CA GLY A 130 6.33 18.28 -15.96
C GLY A 130 6.63 17.16 -14.95
N ASN A 131 5.58 16.54 -14.41
CA ASN A 131 5.69 15.32 -13.61
C ASN A 131 6.30 14.17 -14.43
N GLU A 132 7.01 13.24 -13.76
CA GLU A 132 7.54 12.03 -14.41
C GLU A 132 6.47 10.94 -14.62
N PHE A 133 5.21 11.21 -14.24
CA PHE A 133 4.08 10.28 -14.29
C PHE A 133 2.82 10.98 -14.81
N ASP A 134 2.01 10.21 -15.54
CA ASP A 134 0.76 10.67 -16.16
C ASP A 134 -0.49 10.28 -15.35
N ALA A 135 -0.37 9.29 -14.48
CA ALA A 135 -1.38 8.87 -13.52
C ALA A 135 -0.70 8.33 -12.26
N PHE A 136 -1.48 8.15 -11.21
CA PHE A 136 -1.08 7.41 -10.01
C PHE A 136 -2.30 6.95 -9.21
N VAL A 137 -2.12 5.91 -8.40
CA VAL A 137 -3.09 5.48 -7.39
C VAL A 137 -2.49 5.51 -6.00
N GLU A 138 -3.29 5.86 -5.00
CA GLU A 138 -2.87 5.80 -3.59
C GLU A 138 -3.98 5.24 -2.71
N THR A 139 -3.60 4.52 -1.66
CA THR A 139 -4.56 4.11 -0.64
C THR A 139 -5.02 5.31 0.19
N LEU A 140 -6.30 5.34 0.53
CA LEU A 140 -6.90 6.40 1.33
C LEU A 140 -6.86 6.03 2.82
N PRO A 141 -6.41 6.95 3.70
CA PRO A 141 -6.49 6.77 5.14
C PRO A 141 -7.96 6.79 5.62
N PRO A 142 -8.25 6.28 6.83
CA PRO A 142 -7.30 5.67 7.77
C PRO A 142 -7.16 4.14 7.60
N THR A 143 -8.03 3.51 6.80
CA THR A 143 -8.08 2.05 6.71
C THR A 143 -7.21 1.48 5.59
N HIS A 144 -6.80 2.30 4.61
CA HIS A 144 -6.03 1.87 3.43
C HIS A 144 -6.70 0.74 2.62
N THR A 145 -8.02 0.63 2.72
CA THR A 145 -8.84 -0.37 2.02
C THR A 145 -9.51 0.18 0.76
N SER A 146 -9.40 1.48 0.53
CA SER A 146 -9.95 2.20 -0.61
C SER A 146 -8.86 3.03 -1.24
N TRP A 147 -9.04 3.37 -2.51
CA TRP A 147 -8.03 3.97 -3.35
C TRP A 147 -8.54 5.28 -3.94
N LEU A 148 -7.60 6.19 -4.17
CA LEU A 148 -7.77 7.27 -5.12
C LEU A 148 -7.11 6.88 -6.44
N TYR A 149 -7.69 7.35 -7.54
CA TYR A 149 -7.10 7.31 -8.87
C TYR A 149 -6.91 8.75 -9.34
N ALA A 150 -5.70 9.13 -9.71
CA ALA A 150 -5.36 10.45 -10.18
C ALA A 150 -4.78 10.40 -11.59
N VAL A 151 -5.13 11.38 -12.42
CA VAL A 151 -4.67 11.47 -13.80
C VAL A 151 -4.37 12.90 -14.22
N SER A 152 -3.31 13.07 -15.02
CA SER A 152 -2.94 14.34 -15.64
C SER A 152 -3.98 14.77 -16.67
N SER A 153 -4.34 16.05 -16.72
CA SER A 153 -5.23 16.56 -17.76
C SER A 153 -4.66 16.49 -19.18
N GLU A 154 -3.34 16.28 -19.32
CA GLU A 154 -2.68 16.13 -20.62
C GLU A 154 -3.00 14.80 -21.33
N VAL A 155 -3.50 13.78 -20.62
CA VAL A 155 -3.80 12.49 -21.24
C VAL A 155 -5.21 12.41 -21.85
N PHE A 156 -6.06 13.42 -21.65
CA PHE A 156 -7.45 13.38 -22.12
C PHE A 156 -7.58 13.49 -23.65
N ASP A 157 -6.56 14.02 -24.34
CA ASP A 157 -6.57 14.20 -25.79
C ASP A 157 -6.33 12.88 -26.59
N ILE A 158 -6.03 11.77 -25.90
CA ILE A 158 -5.71 10.46 -26.51
C ILE A 158 -6.68 9.34 -26.07
N GLU A 159 -7.96 9.70 -25.97
CA GLU A 159 -9.04 8.77 -25.63
C GLU A 159 -9.09 7.58 -26.63
N ASP A 160 -9.23 6.37 -26.08
CA ASP A 160 -9.25 5.11 -26.84
C ASP A 160 -7.98 4.77 -27.62
N SER A 161 -6.82 5.11 -27.04
CA SER A 161 -5.51 4.73 -27.56
C SER A 161 -4.86 3.60 -26.76
N LEU A 162 -3.99 2.82 -27.41
CA LEU A 162 -3.20 1.79 -26.73
C LEU A 162 -2.37 2.37 -25.55
N PRO A 163 -1.69 3.52 -25.66
CA PRO A 163 -1.00 4.13 -24.52
C PRO A 163 -1.91 4.44 -23.34
N ASN A 164 -3.13 4.91 -23.61
CA ASN A 164 -4.11 5.17 -22.56
C ASN A 164 -4.58 3.87 -21.87
N THR A 165 -4.85 2.82 -22.65
CA THR A 165 -5.13 1.48 -22.08
C THR A 165 -3.96 0.95 -21.26
N GLU A 166 -2.72 1.11 -21.74
CA GLU A 166 -1.52 0.71 -21.01
C GLU A 166 -1.42 1.44 -19.66
N LEU A 167 -1.64 2.75 -19.64
CA LEU A 167 -1.64 3.56 -18.42
C LEU A 167 -2.72 3.08 -17.42
N ILE A 168 -3.96 2.88 -17.88
CA ILE A 168 -5.06 2.44 -16.99
C ILE A 168 -4.76 1.04 -16.41
N VAL A 169 -4.26 0.12 -17.23
CA VAL A 169 -3.89 -1.23 -16.76
C VAL A 169 -2.68 -1.20 -15.83
N HIS A 170 -1.73 -0.29 -16.05
CA HIS A 170 -0.59 -0.07 -15.16
C HIS A 170 -1.06 0.35 -13.77
N GLU A 171 -1.93 1.36 -13.68
CA GLU A 171 -2.51 1.82 -12.40
C GLU A 171 -3.32 0.73 -11.69
N LEU A 172 -4.07 -0.09 -12.46
CA LEU A 172 -4.72 -1.28 -11.92
C LEU A 172 -3.69 -2.25 -11.32
N GLY A 173 -2.54 -2.41 -11.97
CA GLY A 173 -1.43 -3.23 -11.50
C GLY A 173 -0.97 -2.85 -10.09
N HIS A 174 -0.87 -1.56 -9.79
CA HIS A 174 -0.57 -1.11 -8.42
C HIS A 174 -1.64 -1.54 -7.41
N ILE A 175 -2.92 -1.39 -7.74
CA ILE A 175 -4.03 -1.81 -6.85
C ILE A 175 -4.00 -3.33 -6.65
N VAL A 176 -3.90 -4.10 -7.74
CA VAL A 176 -3.82 -5.56 -7.74
C VAL A 176 -2.63 -6.05 -6.93
N SER A 177 -1.49 -5.35 -6.97
CA SER A 177 -0.27 -5.77 -6.28
C SER A 177 -0.44 -5.91 -4.76
N TYR A 178 -1.30 -5.09 -4.16
CA TYR A 178 -1.58 -5.12 -2.72
C TYR A 178 -2.66 -6.14 -2.32
N GLU A 179 -3.30 -6.79 -3.29
CA GLU A 179 -4.24 -7.88 -2.99
C GLU A 179 -3.50 -9.12 -2.47
N GLU A 180 -4.19 -9.87 -1.63
CA GLU A 180 -3.67 -11.06 -0.96
C GLU A 180 -4.01 -12.34 -1.71
N ASP A 181 -3.05 -13.26 -1.81
CA ASP A 181 -3.34 -14.65 -2.14
C ASP A 181 -3.96 -15.35 -0.92
N ILE A 182 -5.27 -15.59 -1.00
CA ILE A 182 -6.04 -16.26 0.05
C ILE A 182 -5.59 -17.71 0.33
N ASN A 183 -4.84 -18.31 -0.60
CA ASN A 183 -4.33 -19.67 -0.46
C ASN A 183 -3.03 -19.73 0.35
N ILE A 184 -2.39 -18.59 0.60
CA ILE A 184 -1.15 -18.48 1.37
C ILE A 184 -1.49 -17.88 2.74
N PRO A 185 -1.37 -18.64 3.85
CA PRO A 185 -1.67 -18.13 5.18
C PRO A 185 -0.69 -17.02 5.59
N GLN A 186 -1.21 -15.94 6.16
CA GLN A 186 -0.38 -14.93 6.82
C GLN A 186 0.24 -15.47 8.12
N SER A 187 1.54 -15.21 8.28
CA SER A 187 2.28 -15.39 9.50
C SER A 187 1.88 -14.34 10.53
N ARG A 188 1.77 -14.76 11.80
CA ARG A 188 1.54 -13.84 12.92
C ARG A 188 2.76 -12.98 13.26
N SER A 189 3.91 -13.27 12.65
CA SER A 189 5.18 -12.60 12.91
C SER A 189 5.84 -12.09 11.63
N TYR A 190 5.06 -11.76 10.60
CA TYR A 190 5.59 -11.11 9.42
C TYR A 190 6.19 -9.75 9.82
N GLU A 191 7.44 -9.54 9.44
CA GLU A 191 8.13 -8.25 9.55
C GLU A 191 8.32 -7.73 8.13
N CYS A 192 7.85 -6.51 7.89
CA CYS A 192 8.00 -5.87 6.59
C CYS A 192 9.47 -5.73 6.21
N ASP A 193 9.79 -5.90 4.92
CA ASP A 193 11.11 -5.48 4.45
C ASP A 193 11.27 -3.96 4.72
N PRO A 194 12.43 -3.50 5.25
CA PRO A 194 12.68 -2.08 5.49
C PRO A 194 12.46 -1.18 4.28
N TYR A 195 12.55 -1.73 3.06
CA TYR A 195 12.19 -1.03 1.83
C TYR A 195 10.72 -0.59 1.81
N PHE A 196 9.80 -1.48 2.20
CA PHE A 196 8.36 -1.27 2.16
C PHE A 196 7.80 -0.59 3.42
N ASP A 197 8.50 -0.68 4.55
CA ASP A 197 8.05 -0.13 5.85
C ASP A 197 7.69 1.37 5.78
N ILE A 198 8.36 2.13 4.91
CA ILE A 198 8.11 3.57 4.69
C ILE A 198 7.23 3.88 3.47
N ARG A 199 6.80 2.86 2.70
CA ARG A 199 6.08 3.01 1.42
C ARG A 199 4.68 2.41 1.42
N GLY A 200 4.25 1.87 2.55
CA GLY A 200 3.03 1.07 2.66
C GLY A 200 3.43 -0.40 2.69
N CYS A 201 3.46 -0.97 3.90
CA CYS A 201 3.87 -2.36 4.07
C CYS A 201 2.84 -3.30 3.41
N PRO A 202 3.19 -4.04 2.34
CA PRO A 202 2.28 -4.99 1.76
C PRO A 202 2.12 -6.20 2.68
N ALA A 203 0.97 -6.86 2.62
CA ALA A 203 0.76 -8.11 3.35
C ALA A 203 1.77 -9.18 2.92
N GLU A 204 2.16 -10.08 3.83
CA GLU A 204 3.12 -11.17 3.54
C GLU A 204 2.69 -12.03 2.34
N ASN A 205 1.40 -12.33 2.26
CA ASN A 205 0.78 -13.10 1.19
C ASN A 205 0.31 -12.23 0.01
N SER A 206 0.64 -10.93 -0.02
CA SER A 206 0.31 -10.08 -1.17
C SER A 206 1.06 -10.51 -2.43
N TYR A 207 0.48 -10.22 -3.60
CA TYR A 207 1.18 -10.49 -4.86
C TYR A 207 2.46 -9.66 -4.99
N LEU A 208 2.49 -8.42 -4.48
CA LEU A 208 3.67 -7.58 -4.47
C LEU A 208 4.80 -8.19 -3.64
N ASN A 209 4.51 -8.67 -2.43
CA ASN A 209 5.54 -9.30 -1.57
C ASN A 209 6.10 -10.56 -2.24
N GLN A 210 5.23 -11.44 -2.75
CA GLN A 210 5.65 -12.65 -3.47
C GLN A 210 6.48 -12.35 -4.73
N PHE A 211 6.12 -11.30 -5.47
CA PHE A 211 6.86 -10.85 -6.64
C PHE A 211 8.23 -10.30 -6.28
N ALA A 212 8.30 -9.41 -5.28
CA ALA A 212 9.54 -8.82 -4.80
C ALA A 212 10.50 -9.89 -4.24
N GLU A 213 10.01 -10.82 -3.42
CA GLU A 213 10.82 -11.92 -2.89
C GLU A 213 11.41 -12.81 -4.00
N LYS A 214 10.67 -13.02 -5.08
CA LYS A 214 11.11 -13.86 -6.20
C LYS A 214 12.11 -13.16 -7.11
N PHE A 215 11.96 -11.85 -7.34
CA PHE A 215 12.68 -11.16 -8.42
C PHE A 215 13.61 -10.02 -7.98
N TRP A 216 13.51 -9.53 -6.74
CA TRP A 216 14.28 -8.39 -6.25
C TRP A 216 15.23 -8.79 -5.12
N SER A 217 16.54 -8.63 -5.35
CA SER A 217 17.53 -8.89 -4.32
C SER A 217 17.61 -7.74 -3.30
N PRO A 218 18.18 -7.94 -2.10
CA PRO A 218 18.44 -6.84 -1.17
C PRO A 218 19.28 -5.69 -1.77
N SER A 219 20.17 -5.99 -2.72
CA SER A 219 20.91 -4.95 -3.46
C SER A 219 20.04 -4.17 -4.43
N ASP A 220 19.02 -4.80 -5.03
CA ASP A 220 18.07 -4.12 -5.90
C ASP A 220 17.14 -3.21 -5.09
N LEU A 221 16.65 -3.68 -3.93
CA LEU A 221 15.86 -2.85 -3.01
C LEU A 221 16.66 -1.64 -2.49
N THR A 222 17.96 -1.84 -2.19
CA THR A 222 18.86 -0.73 -1.82
C THR A 222 19.00 0.29 -2.96
N ARG A 223 19.07 -0.17 -4.22
CA ARG A 223 19.12 0.68 -5.40
C ARG A 223 17.81 1.45 -5.61
N ALA A 224 16.66 0.77 -5.49
CA ALA A 224 15.34 1.39 -5.58
C ALA A 224 15.15 2.48 -4.51
N SER A 225 15.52 2.21 -3.26
CA SER A 225 15.50 3.21 -2.18
C SER A 225 16.35 4.44 -2.50
N ARG A 226 17.52 4.26 -3.13
CA ARG A 226 18.34 5.39 -3.58
C ARG A 226 17.61 6.21 -4.65
N TYR A 227 16.99 5.56 -5.63
CA TYR A 227 16.26 6.26 -6.69
C TYR A 227 15.14 7.14 -6.15
N ALA A 228 14.38 6.68 -5.16
CA ALA A 228 13.31 7.47 -4.55
C ALA A 228 13.77 8.77 -3.86
N THR A 229 15.04 8.87 -3.45
CA THR A 229 15.56 10.03 -2.70
C THR A 229 16.40 10.98 -3.55
N LYS A 230 16.71 10.60 -4.79
CA LYS A 230 17.66 11.31 -5.64
C LYS A 230 16.92 12.07 -6.74
N GLU A 231 17.26 13.34 -6.91
CA GLU A 231 16.79 14.12 -8.06
C GLU A 231 17.45 13.65 -9.37
N ASN A 232 16.71 13.73 -10.49
CA ASN A 232 17.19 13.44 -11.84
C ASN A 232 17.74 12.00 -12.01
N THR A 233 16.97 11.00 -11.59
CA THR A 233 17.34 9.57 -11.64
C THR A 233 17.10 8.91 -12.99
N SER A 234 16.29 9.52 -13.86
CA SER A 234 15.83 8.94 -15.12
C SER A 234 16.98 8.56 -16.08
N GLU A 235 18.10 9.31 -16.11
CA GLU A 235 19.28 8.90 -16.89
C GLU A 235 19.95 7.63 -16.33
N GLU A 236 20.06 7.53 -15.01
CA GLU A 236 20.68 6.39 -14.33
C GLU A 236 19.85 5.11 -14.51
N VAL A 237 18.52 5.24 -14.38
CA VAL A 237 17.53 4.19 -14.66
C VAL A 237 17.70 3.69 -16.10
N LEU A 238 17.72 4.60 -17.08
CA LEU A 238 17.90 4.22 -18.48
C LEU A 238 19.24 3.51 -18.74
N VAL A 239 20.32 3.95 -18.10
CA VAL A 239 21.65 3.30 -18.19
C VAL A 239 21.63 1.91 -17.55
N TYR A 240 20.95 1.75 -16.42
CA TYR A 240 20.78 0.45 -15.76
C TYR A 240 19.96 -0.49 -16.64
N TYR A 241 18.78 -0.07 -17.11
CA TYR A 241 17.95 -0.84 -18.03
C TYR A 241 18.71 -1.33 -19.26
N LYS A 242 19.51 -0.47 -19.90
CA LYS A 242 20.32 -0.86 -21.08
C LYS A 242 21.26 -2.04 -20.82
N LYS A 243 21.71 -2.25 -19.57
CA LYS A 243 22.55 -3.39 -19.16
C LYS A 243 21.72 -4.61 -18.75
N HIS A 244 20.48 -4.40 -18.34
CA HIS A 244 19.57 -5.39 -17.76
C HIS A 244 18.31 -5.60 -18.62
N LYS A 245 18.36 -5.37 -19.93
CA LYS A 245 17.18 -5.43 -20.84
C LYS A 245 16.46 -6.78 -20.87
N ASN A 246 17.13 -7.86 -20.49
CA ASN A 246 16.53 -9.18 -20.42
C ASN A 246 15.85 -9.45 -19.06
N GLU A 247 15.94 -8.52 -18.11
CA GLU A 247 15.43 -8.67 -16.74
C GLU A 247 14.20 -7.82 -16.47
N TYR A 248 13.96 -6.78 -17.28
CA TYR A 248 12.85 -5.84 -17.09
C TYR A 248 12.11 -5.61 -18.41
N VAL A 249 10.80 -5.42 -18.33
CA VAL A 249 9.93 -5.23 -19.51
C VAL A 249 10.07 -3.83 -20.12
N SER A 250 10.43 -2.83 -19.30
CA SER A 250 10.71 -1.45 -19.66
C SER A 250 11.85 -0.89 -18.81
N ASP A 251 12.32 0.32 -19.11
CA ASP A 251 13.20 1.08 -18.23
C ASP A 251 12.46 1.55 -16.97
N TYR A 252 11.18 1.91 -17.09
CA TYR A 252 10.36 2.31 -15.95
C TYR A 252 10.26 1.21 -14.88
N ALA A 253 10.11 -0.04 -15.30
CA ALA A 253 10.16 -1.23 -14.43
C ALA A 253 11.47 -1.37 -13.62
N THR A 254 12.53 -0.63 -13.94
CA THR A 254 13.79 -0.67 -13.17
C THR A 254 13.80 0.27 -11.97
N TYR A 255 12.83 1.18 -11.83
CA TYR A 255 12.78 2.14 -10.74
C TYR A 255 12.67 1.45 -9.38
N ASN A 256 11.70 0.56 -9.23
CA ASN A 256 11.37 -0.08 -7.96
C ASN A 256 10.50 -1.35 -8.19
N PRO A 257 10.31 -2.22 -7.18
CA PRO A 257 9.47 -3.42 -7.33
C PRO A 257 8.00 -3.11 -7.62
N GLU A 258 7.47 -1.97 -7.16
CA GLU A 258 6.09 -1.55 -7.42
C GLU A 258 5.84 -1.26 -8.92
N GLU A 259 6.73 -0.51 -9.58
CA GLU A 259 6.69 -0.24 -11.03
C GLU A 259 6.95 -1.51 -11.83
N ASP A 260 7.89 -2.35 -11.39
CA ASP A 260 8.20 -3.61 -12.08
C ASP A 260 7.00 -4.56 -12.07
N PHE A 261 6.26 -4.60 -10.96
CA PHE A 261 5.02 -5.33 -10.87
C PHE A 261 3.98 -4.76 -11.82
N ALA A 262 3.70 -3.46 -11.76
CA ALA A 262 2.66 -2.80 -12.58
C ALA A 262 2.94 -2.91 -14.08
N GLU A 263 4.20 -2.71 -14.49
CA GLU A 263 4.63 -2.85 -15.87
C GLU A 263 4.56 -4.32 -16.33
N SER A 264 5.04 -5.26 -15.52
CA SER A 264 4.99 -6.70 -15.86
C SER A 264 3.54 -7.19 -15.94
N PHE A 265 2.67 -6.71 -15.04
CA PHE A 265 1.24 -7.00 -15.05
C PHE A 265 0.57 -6.46 -16.32
N THR A 266 0.93 -5.25 -16.74
CA THR A 266 0.45 -4.67 -18.00
C THR A 266 0.87 -5.50 -19.21
N PHE A 267 2.11 -6.01 -19.23
CA PHE A 267 2.58 -6.93 -20.27
C PHE A 267 1.82 -8.25 -20.26
N PHE A 268 1.48 -8.77 -19.08
CA PHE A 268 0.65 -9.96 -18.92
C PHE A 268 -0.76 -9.74 -19.45
N VAL A 269 -1.48 -8.73 -18.96
CA VAL A 269 -2.86 -8.44 -19.34
C VAL A 269 -2.99 -8.20 -20.85
N LEU A 270 -2.08 -7.43 -21.44
CA LEU A 270 -2.11 -7.09 -22.87
C LEU A 270 -1.45 -8.14 -23.78
N GLY A 271 -0.98 -9.26 -23.23
CA GLY A 271 -0.40 -10.36 -24.00
C GLY A 271 0.85 -9.96 -24.79
N LYS A 272 1.67 -9.04 -24.27
CA LYS A 272 2.88 -8.54 -24.95
C LYS A 272 3.92 -9.64 -25.10
N VAL A 273 4.54 -9.72 -26.28
CA VAL A 273 5.54 -10.75 -26.60
C VAL A 273 6.92 -10.34 -26.09
N LEU A 274 7.56 -11.22 -25.33
CA LEU A 274 8.92 -11.03 -24.79
C LEU A 274 9.88 -12.10 -25.31
N LEU A 275 11.18 -11.85 -25.14
CA LEU A 275 12.22 -12.82 -25.46
C LEU A 275 12.05 -14.07 -24.59
N LYS A 276 11.96 -15.24 -25.24
CA LYS A 276 11.85 -16.53 -24.54
C LYS A 276 13.09 -16.79 -23.66
N GLY A 277 12.87 -17.19 -22.41
CA GLY A 277 13.93 -17.48 -21.44
C GLY A 277 14.63 -16.23 -20.87
N SER A 278 14.02 -15.05 -21.05
CA SER A 278 14.44 -13.83 -20.35
C SER A 278 13.79 -13.78 -18.96
N VAL A 279 14.45 -13.15 -17.99
CA VAL A 279 13.89 -12.91 -16.65
C VAL A 279 12.66 -11.99 -16.73
N ALA A 280 12.64 -11.04 -17.68
CA ALA A 280 11.45 -10.24 -17.97
C ALA A 280 10.24 -11.12 -18.35
N ARG A 281 10.46 -12.21 -19.09
CA ARG A 281 9.40 -13.18 -19.41
C ARG A 281 8.96 -13.96 -18.17
N GLU A 282 9.89 -14.37 -17.31
CA GLU A 282 9.57 -15.07 -16.06
C GLU A 282 8.71 -14.22 -15.11
N LYS A 283 8.95 -12.90 -15.07
CA LYS A 283 8.11 -11.93 -14.35
C LYS A 283 6.70 -11.83 -14.91
N VAL A 284 6.53 -11.87 -16.23
CA VAL A 284 5.20 -11.90 -16.86
C VAL A 284 4.51 -13.25 -16.66
N ASP A 285 5.25 -14.35 -16.68
CA ASP A 285 4.69 -15.70 -16.46
C ASP A 285 4.26 -15.91 -14.99
N PHE A 286 4.83 -15.15 -14.03
CA PHE A 286 4.44 -15.19 -12.61
C PHE A 286 2.92 -15.03 -12.40
N PHE A 287 2.27 -14.14 -13.14
CA PHE A 287 0.84 -13.88 -12.94
C PHE A 287 -0.04 -15.07 -13.34
N SER A 288 0.46 -15.97 -14.19
CA SER A 288 -0.25 -17.20 -14.59
C SER A 288 -0.23 -18.27 -13.49
N ASP A 289 0.56 -18.08 -12.43
CA ASP A 289 0.58 -18.99 -11.27
C ASP A 289 -0.66 -18.79 -10.36
N TYR A 290 -1.46 -17.74 -10.58
CA TYR A 290 -2.63 -17.37 -9.77
C TYR A 290 -3.92 -17.31 -10.60
N GLU A 291 -4.92 -18.11 -10.23
CA GLU A 291 -6.19 -18.22 -10.98
C GLU A 291 -6.94 -16.89 -11.01
N GLU A 292 -6.90 -16.13 -9.92
CA GLU A 292 -7.53 -14.81 -9.79
C GLU A 292 -6.95 -13.81 -10.80
N LEU A 293 -5.63 -13.79 -10.98
CA LEU A 293 -4.96 -12.88 -11.91
C LEU A 293 -5.19 -13.28 -13.37
N GLU A 294 -5.26 -14.58 -13.67
CA GLU A 294 -5.70 -15.04 -14.99
C GLU A 294 -7.15 -14.63 -15.29
N ASN A 295 -8.04 -14.67 -14.29
CA ASN A 295 -9.42 -14.25 -14.47
C ASN A 295 -9.52 -12.73 -14.75
N ILE A 296 -8.71 -11.93 -14.06
CA ILE A 296 -8.58 -10.49 -14.35
C ILE A 296 -8.13 -10.26 -15.80
N GLN A 297 -7.08 -10.95 -16.26
CA GLN A 297 -6.63 -10.84 -17.66
C GLN A 297 -7.75 -11.21 -18.65
N LYS A 298 -8.44 -12.33 -18.42
CA LYS A 298 -9.52 -12.79 -19.30
C LYS A 298 -10.66 -11.77 -19.35
N GLU A 299 -11.04 -11.22 -18.20
CA GLU A 299 -12.08 -10.22 -18.08
C GLU A 299 -11.71 -8.94 -18.84
N ILE A 300 -10.56 -8.35 -18.56
CA ILE A 300 -10.07 -7.15 -19.27
C ILE A 300 -9.99 -7.41 -20.78
N GLY A 301 -9.50 -8.58 -21.19
CA GLY A 301 -9.40 -8.96 -22.60
C GLY A 301 -10.75 -9.06 -23.33
N THR A 302 -11.89 -9.15 -22.63
CA THR A 302 -13.23 -9.06 -23.25
C THR A 302 -13.73 -7.63 -23.41
N ARG A 303 -13.05 -6.65 -22.80
CA ARG A 303 -13.43 -5.24 -22.74
C ARG A 303 -12.55 -4.34 -23.62
N LEU A 304 -11.41 -4.86 -24.09
CA LEU A 304 -10.50 -4.25 -25.07
C LEU A 304 -10.84 -4.68 -26.50
#